data_AF-A0A7J4TEJ0-F1
#
_entry.id   AF-A0A7J4TEJ0-F1
#
_cell.length_a   1.000
_cell.length_b   1.000
_cell.length_c   1.000
_cell.angle_alpha   90.00
_cell.angle_beta   90.00
_cell.angle_gamma   90.00
#
_symmetry.space_group_name_H-M   'P 1'
#
loop_
_entity.id
_entity.type
_entity.pdbx_description
1 polymer ?
#
loop_
_entity_poly.entity_id
_entity_poly.type
_entity_poly.pdbx_seq_one_letter_code
_entity_poly.pdbx_strand_id
1 'polypeptide(L)'
;NSGISLFTIVDDVNFRSMAKIAQGASIILDCTDNLYTRFLINDYARKNGIPWVHAGAIQRQANVMAVTPETPCFACTFAHPAGLPTCDTGGIVASASVIAAALQAAEALKILIGTFEGQKLYALSLEDNTLRSVTTAHNQKCPACRGRYDYLSGKKEPKAITCQCSGLYHFYQHGIELEALKEKLSALGEVRGSHGYLIFDNISAFANGRINVRAASLAQAKSAIAKYVGA
;
A
#
# COMPACT_ATOMS: atom_id res chain seq x y z
N ASN A 1 -13.77 11.05 -19.79
CA ASN A 1 -14.33 10.04 -20.72
C ASN A 1 -15.61 9.52 -20.08
N SER A 2 -16.79 9.79 -20.64
CA SER A 2 -18.08 9.42 -20.04
C SER A 2 -18.49 7.97 -20.30
N GLY A 3 -17.78 7.25 -21.17
CA GLY A 3 -18.06 5.83 -21.49
C GLY A 3 -17.44 4.82 -20.53
N ILE A 4 -16.74 5.27 -19.48
CA ILE A 4 -16.11 4.37 -18.49
C ILE A 4 -17.01 4.21 -17.26
N SER A 5 -17.04 3.00 -16.72
CA SER A 5 -17.65 2.75 -15.42
C SER A 5 -16.60 2.89 -14.33
N LEU A 6 -16.96 3.55 -13.23
CA LEU A 6 -16.11 3.74 -12.07
C LEU A 6 -16.73 3.02 -10.87
N PHE A 7 -15.94 2.16 -10.24
CA PHE A 7 -16.31 1.47 -9.01
C PHE A 7 -15.33 1.90 -7.91
N THR A 8 -15.87 2.44 -6.82
CA THR A 8 -15.07 2.93 -5.69
C THR A 8 -15.23 1.99 -4.51
N ILE A 9 -14.10 1.58 -3.93
CA ILE A 9 -14.07 0.78 -2.70
C ILE A 9 -13.40 1.63 -1.63
N VAL A 10 -14.13 1.91 -0.56
CA VAL A 10 -13.61 2.62 0.62
C VAL A 10 -13.10 1.57 1.62
N ASP A 11 -11.88 1.10 1.40
CA ASP A 11 -11.20 0.15 2.29
C ASP A 11 -9.68 0.27 2.10
N ASP A 12 -8.90 -0.17 3.08
CA ASP A 12 -7.43 -0.22 2.91
C ASP A 12 -7.03 -1.55 2.28
N VAL A 13 -5.98 -1.52 1.46
CA VAL A 13 -5.37 -2.75 0.93
C VAL A 13 -4.56 -3.43 2.03
N ASN A 14 -5.01 -4.60 2.46
CA ASN A 14 -4.32 -5.47 3.41
C ASN A 14 -4.55 -6.95 3.03
N PHE A 15 -3.93 -7.88 3.75
CA PHE A 15 -3.98 -9.31 3.38
C PHE A 15 -5.39 -9.93 3.45
N ARG A 16 -6.34 -9.27 4.15
CA ARG A 16 -7.74 -9.69 4.26
C ARG A 16 -8.60 -9.09 3.14
N SER A 17 -8.36 -7.83 2.79
CA SER A 17 -9.16 -7.09 1.79
C SER A 17 -8.66 -7.25 0.36
N MET A 18 -7.38 -7.61 0.15
CA MET A 18 -6.74 -7.65 -1.17
C MET A 18 -7.54 -8.44 -2.22
N ALA A 19 -8.02 -9.63 -1.86
CA ALA A 19 -8.76 -10.50 -2.78
C ALA A 19 -10.12 -9.90 -3.20
N LYS A 20 -10.80 -9.23 -2.29
CA LYS A 20 -12.06 -8.53 -2.56
C LYS A 20 -11.82 -7.31 -3.43
N ILE A 21 -10.78 -6.53 -3.15
CA ILE A 21 -10.46 -5.28 -3.87
C ILE A 21 -10.07 -5.57 -5.32
N ALA A 22 -9.23 -6.58 -5.55
CA ALA A 22 -8.75 -6.92 -6.89
C ALA A 22 -9.61 -7.98 -7.60
N GLN A 23 -10.84 -8.22 -7.12
CA GLN A 23 -11.73 -9.19 -7.74
C GLN A 23 -12.08 -8.76 -9.18
N GLY A 24 -11.83 -9.66 -10.14
CA GLY A 24 -12.12 -9.40 -11.56
C GLY A 24 -11.14 -8.45 -12.26
N ALA A 25 -10.09 -7.98 -11.58
CA ALA A 25 -9.09 -7.11 -12.18
C ALA A 25 -8.25 -7.86 -13.23
N SER A 26 -8.20 -7.33 -14.45
CA SER A 26 -7.31 -7.85 -15.51
C SER A 26 -5.87 -7.35 -15.37
N ILE A 27 -5.68 -6.23 -14.66
CA ILE A 27 -4.39 -5.62 -14.36
C ILE A 27 -4.52 -4.80 -13.08
N ILE A 28 -3.44 -4.73 -12.29
CA ILE A 28 -3.36 -3.90 -11.08
C ILE A 28 -2.38 -2.75 -11.32
N LEU A 29 -2.76 -1.53 -10.97
CA LEU A 29 -1.85 -0.39 -10.88
C LEU A 29 -1.67 -0.04 -9.41
N ASP A 30 -0.43 -0.11 -8.93
CA ASP A 30 -0.09 0.22 -7.55
C ASP A 30 0.40 1.66 -7.45
N CYS A 31 -0.42 2.49 -6.81
CA CYS A 31 -0.12 3.88 -6.51
C CYS A 31 0.12 4.08 -5.01
N THR A 32 0.50 3.03 -4.27
CA THR A 32 0.69 3.07 -2.83
C THR A 32 2.10 3.54 -2.45
N ASP A 33 2.20 4.24 -1.32
CA ASP A 33 3.46 4.71 -0.74
C ASP A 33 4.06 3.72 0.27
N ASN A 34 3.39 2.59 0.49
CA ASN A 34 3.70 1.68 1.58
C ASN A 34 4.41 0.41 1.10
N LEU A 35 5.63 0.20 1.58
CA LEU A 35 6.46 -0.94 1.17
C LEU A 35 5.80 -2.31 1.47
N TYR A 36 5.17 -2.48 2.63
CA TYR A 36 4.47 -3.72 2.95
C TYR A 36 3.36 -4.01 1.94
N THR A 37 2.59 -2.99 1.58
CA THR A 37 1.49 -3.08 0.61
C THR A 37 2.01 -3.48 -0.77
N ARG A 38 3.16 -2.96 -1.20
CA ARG A 38 3.82 -3.37 -2.46
C ARG A 38 4.17 -4.86 -2.48
N PHE A 39 4.73 -5.39 -1.38
CA PHE A 39 5.02 -6.83 -1.28
C PHE A 39 3.74 -7.68 -1.18
N LEU A 40 2.69 -7.18 -0.55
CA LEU A 40 1.37 -7.83 -0.53
C LEU A 40 0.75 -7.90 -1.93
N ILE A 41 0.74 -6.80 -2.67
CA ILE A 41 0.23 -6.75 -4.05
C ILE A 41 1.07 -7.67 -4.95
N ASN A 42 2.39 -7.68 -4.79
CA ASN A 42 3.29 -8.60 -5.48
C ASN A 42 2.87 -10.07 -5.28
N ASP A 43 2.68 -10.47 -4.02
CA ASP A 43 2.30 -11.83 -3.68
C ASP A 43 0.94 -12.20 -4.31
N TYR A 44 -0.03 -11.28 -4.24
CA TYR A 44 -1.35 -11.48 -4.84
C TYR A 44 -1.31 -11.59 -6.37
N ALA A 45 -0.66 -10.64 -7.04
CA ALA A 45 -0.49 -10.61 -8.47
C ALA A 45 0.19 -11.89 -8.97
N ARG A 46 1.28 -12.30 -8.29
CA ARG A 46 2.03 -13.51 -8.66
C ARG A 46 1.24 -14.79 -8.42
N LYS A 47 0.48 -14.88 -7.33
CA LYS A 47 -0.36 -16.04 -7.02
C LYS A 47 -1.48 -16.24 -8.05
N ASN A 48 -2.10 -15.15 -8.49
CA ASN A 48 -3.28 -15.21 -9.37
C ASN A 48 -2.95 -15.02 -10.85
N GLY A 49 -1.67 -14.80 -11.19
CA GLY A 49 -1.24 -14.55 -12.56
C GLY A 49 -1.75 -13.22 -13.14
N ILE A 50 -2.06 -12.24 -12.28
CA ILE A 50 -2.58 -10.94 -12.71
C ILE A 50 -1.40 -10.00 -12.94
N PRO A 51 -1.27 -9.38 -14.13
CA PRO A 51 -0.28 -8.34 -14.37
C PRO A 51 -0.42 -7.18 -13.40
N TRP A 52 0.71 -6.61 -13.01
CA TRP A 52 0.77 -5.54 -12.02
C TRP A 52 1.84 -4.53 -12.41
N VAL A 53 1.52 -3.23 -12.36
CA VAL A 53 2.51 -2.16 -12.58
C VAL A 53 2.74 -1.41 -11.29
N HIS A 54 3.93 -1.54 -10.75
CA HIS A 54 4.41 -0.80 -9.59
C HIS A 54 4.89 0.59 -10.02
N ALA A 55 4.53 1.62 -9.25
CA ALA A 55 5.16 2.92 -9.29
C ALA A 55 5.48 3.41 -7.87
N GLY A 56 6.68 3.94 -7.68
CA GLY A 56 7.12 4.52 -6.42
C GLY A 56 7.94 5.78 -6.66
N ALA A 57 7.84 6.76 -5.76
CA ALA A 57 8.62 7.98 -5.84
C ALA A 57 8.99 8.47 -4.45
N ILE A 58 10.20 9.01 -4.31
CA ILE A 58 10.79 9.51 -3.06
C ILE A 58 11.80 10.59 -3.42
N GLN A 59 11.78 11.71 -2.70
CA GLN A 59 12.62 12.89 -2.98
C GLN A 59 12.47 13.33 -4.44
N ARG A 60 13.58 13.30 -5.19
CA ARG A 60 13.68 13.65 -6.62
C ARG A 60 13.74 12.40 -7.50
N GLN A 61 13.40 11.24 -6.97
CA GLN A 61 13.53 9.96 -7.66
C GLN A 61 12.17 9.30 -7.82
N ALA A 62 12.03 8.54 -8.90
CA ALA A 62 10.90 7.64 -9.08
C ALA A 62 11.32 6.36 -9.77
N ASN A 63 10.54 5.31 -9.58
CA ASN A 63 10.71 4.05 -10.28
C ASN A 63 9.37 3.49 -10.74
N VAL A 64 9.41 2.80 -11.88
CA VAL A 64 8.25 2.10 -12.46
C VAL A 64 8.70 0.73 -12.94
N MET A 65 7.95 -0.30 -12.55
CA MET A 65 8.24 -1.69 -12.94
C MET A 65 6.94 -2.42 -13.18
N ALA A 66 6.78 -2.94 -14.39
CA ALA A 66 5.71 -3.87 -14.73
C ALA A 66 6.13 -5.31 -14.39
N VAL A 67 5.19 -6.05 -13.80
CA VAL A 67 5.33 -7.42 -13.34
C VAL A 67 4.23 -8.26 -13.97
N THR A 68 4.61 -9.30 -14.71
CA THR A 68 3.71 -10.30 -15.28
C THR A 68 4.11 -11.69 -14.77
N PRO A 69 3.34 -12.76 -15.09
CA PRO A 69 3.75 -14.13 -14.77
C PRO A 69 5.12 -14.54 -15.38
N GLU A 70 5.55 -13.90 -16.45
CA GLU A 70 6.78 -14.22 -17.18
C GLU A 70 8.00 -13.40 -16.68
N THR A 71 7.79 -12.19 -16.18
CA THR A 71 8.87 -11.31 -15.72
C THR A 71 9.31 -11.61 -14.29
N PRO A 72 10.50 -11.12 -13.88
CA PRO A 72 10.86 -11.06 -12.47
C PRO A 72 9.81 -10.31 -11.65
N CYS A 73 9.48 -10.83 -10.47
CA CYS A 73 8.54 -10.17 -9.57
C CYS A 73 9.23 -9.03 -8.79
N PHE A 74 8.46 -8.19 -8.11
CA PHE A 74 9.01 -7.11 -7.30
C PHE A 74 10.01 -7.61 -6.25
N ALA A 75 9.73 -8.76 -5.63
CA ALA A 75 10.64 -9.38 -4.66
C ALA A 75 11.92 -10.00 -5.28
N CYS A 76 12.01 -10.12 -6.61
CA CYS A 76 13.27 -10.43 -7.30
C CYS A 76 14.20 -9.23 -7.35
N THR A 77 13.64 -8.03 -7.57
CA THR A 77 14.39 -6.79 -7.78
C THR A 77 14.64 -6.04 -6.48
N PHE A 78 13.64 -5.98 -5.61
CA PHE A 78 13.69 -5.24 -4.36
C PHE A 78 13.74 -6.22 -3.18
N ALA A 79 14.78 -6.09 -2.36
CA ALA A 79 14.78 -6.69 -1.05
C ALA A 79 13.83 -5.90 -0.13
N HIS A 80 13.14 -6.57 0.79
CA HIS A 80 12.47 -5.89 1.89
C HIS A 80 13.56 -5.46 2.88
N PRO A 81 14.01 -4.19 2.86
CA PRO A 81 15.12 -3.79 3.70
C PRO A 81 14.59 -3.47 5.09
N ALA A 82 15.33 -3.88 6.11
CA ALA A 82 15.19 -3.26 7.41
C ALA A 82 15.77 -1.84 7.31
N GLY A 83 14.91 -0.81 7.30
CA GLY A 83 15.33 0.58 7.57
C GLY A 83 15.81 1.44 6.39
N LEU A 84 15.26 1.31 5.17
CA LEU A 84 15.46 2.36 4.15
C LEU A 84 14.65 3.63 4.49
N PRO A 85 15.15 4.82 4.09
CA PRO A 85 14.39 6.06 4.17
C PRO A 85 13.11 5.98 3.35
N THR A 86 12.01 6.42 3.95
CA THR A 86 10.68 6.53 3.32
C THR A 86 10.45 7.94 2.80
N CYS A 87 9.41 8.11 1.96
CA CYS A 87 8.98 9.40 1.41
C CYS A 87 8.88 10.50 2.46
N ASP A 88 8.69 10.12 3.71
CA ASP A 88 8.46 11.00 4.85
C ASP A 88 9.73 11.57 5.46
N THR A 89 10.87 10.88 5.29
CA THR A 89 12.18 11.40 5.72
C THR A 89 12.82 12.30 4.66
N GLY A 90 12.42 12.16 3.39
CA GLY A 90 13.00 12.89 2.26
C GLY A 90 12.08 13.91 1.59
N GLY A 91 10.77 13.84 1.83
CA GLY A 91 9.76 14.51 1.01
C GLY A 91 9.62 13.87 -0.38
N ILE A 92 8.74 14.43 -1.22
CA ILE A 92 8.61 14.05 -2.62
C ILE A 92 8.37 15.29 -3.48
N VAL A 93 9.08 15.38 -4.61
CA VAL A 93 8.79 16.37 -5.64
C VAL A 93 7.63 15.87 -6.49
N ALA A 94 6.53 16.62 -6.54
CA ALA A 94 5.30 16.21 -7.23
C ALA A 94 5.50 15.84 -8.71
N SER A 95 6.44 16.47 -9.41
CA SER A 95 6.75 16.10 -10.81
C SER A 95 7.30 14.68 -10.93
N ALA A 96 8.01 14.15 -9.93
CA ALA A 96 8.50 12.78 -9.94
C ALA A 96 7.34 11.77 -9.93
N SER A 97 6.32 11.99 -9.10
CA SER A 97 5.13 11.11 -9.06
C SER A 97 4.27 11.24 -10.32
N VAL A 98 4.14 12.43 -10.90
CA VAL A 98 3.42 12.63 -12.17
C VAL A 98 4.09 11.89 -13.32
N ILE A 99 5.42 11.98 -13.43
CA ILE A 99 6.17 11.25 -14.46
C ILE A 99 6.05 9.73 -14.24
N ALA A 100 6.14 9.27 -12.97
CA ALA A 100 5.94 7.87 -12.63
C ALA A 100 4.54 7.36 -13.02
N ALA A 101 3.50 8.13 -12.74
CA ALA A 101 2.12 7.78 -13.09
C ALA A 101 1.92 7.69 -14.62
N ALA A 102 2.53 8.60 -15.38
CA ALA A 102 2.48 8.56 -16.85
C ALA A 102 3.17 7.30 -17.40
N LEU A 103 4.35 6.96 -16.89
CA LEU A 103 5.06 5.73 -17.25
C LEU A 103 4.28 4.48 -16.83
N GLN A 104 3.68 4.48 -15.64
CA GLN A 104 2.86 3.38 -15.14
C GLN A 104 1.66 3.11 -16.05
N ALA A 105 0.96 4.15 -16.47
CA ALA A 105 -0.16 4.04 -17.41
C ALA A 105 0.31 3.52 -18.78
N ALA A 106 1.47 3.98 -19.27
CA ALA A 106 2.04 3.52 -20.53
C ALA A 106 2.38 2.02 -20.50
N GLU A 107 2.99 1.53 -19.42
CA GLU A 107 3.30 0.10 -19.27
C GLU A 107 2.01 -0.75 -19.14
N ALA A 108 1.02 -0.25 -18.40
CA ALA A 108 -0.28 -0.92 -18.29
C ALA A 108 -0.96 -1.06 -19.66
N LEU A 109 -0.93 -0.01 -20.49
CA LEU A 109 -1.48 -0.06 -21.85
C LEU A 109 -0.73 -1.07 -22.71
N LYS A 110 0.61 -1.09 -22.69
CA LYS A 110 1.41 -2.07 -23.45
C LYS A 110 1.05 -3.51 -23.08
N ILE A 111 0.83 -3.79 -21.79
CA ILE A 111 0.37 -5.11 -21.34
C ILE A 111 -1.00 -5.43 -21.93
N LEU A 112 -1.96 -4.52 -21.78
CA LEU A 112 -3.35 -4.73 -22.21
C LEU A 112 -3.49 -4.91 -23.73
N ILE A 113 -2.64 -4.25 -24.53
CA ILE A 113 -2.64 -4.38 -25.99
C ILE A 113 -1.66 -5.44 -26.53
N GLY A 114 -0.93 -6.15 -25.65
CA GLY A 114 -0.03 -7.24 -26.03
C GLY A 114 1.31 -6.80 -26.65
N THR A 115 1.75 -5.56 -26.45
CA THR A 115 3.04 -5.04 -26.94
C THR A 115 4.11 -4.91 -25.85
N PHE A 116 3.84 -5.46 -24.67
CA PHE A 116 4.77 -5.43 -23.55
C PHE A 116 5.95 -6.39 -23.78
N GLU A 117 7.17 -5.82 -23.83
CA GLU A 117 8.41 -6.58 -24.02
C GLU A 117 9.11 -6.95 -22.69
N GLY A 118 8.65 -6.39 -21.58
CA GLY A 118 9.01 -6.85 -20.24
C GLY A 118 10.39 -6.49 -19.69
N GLN A 119 10.61 -6.99 -18.47
CA GLN A 119 11.88 -7.07 -17.75
C GLN A 119 12.65 -5.76 -17.55
N LYS A 120 11.98 -4.61 -17.51
CA LYS A 120 12.61 -3.30 -17.28
C LYS A 120 12.14 -2.68 -15.98
N LEU A 121 13.09 -2.14 -15.23
CA LEU A 121 12.89 -1.16 -14.17
C LEU A 121 13.25 0.21 -14.74
N TYR A 122 12.29 1.11 -14.83
CA TYR A 122 12.54 2.50 -15.18
C TYR A 122 12.88 3.27 -13.91
N ALA A 123 14.02 3.97 -13.90
CA ALA A 123 14.49 4.79 -12.79
C ALA A 123 14.65 6.23 -13.26
N LEU A 124 13.86 7.13 -12.68
CA LEU A 124 13.89 8.56 -12.88
C LEU A 124 14.73 9.23 -11.80
N SER A 125 15.55 10.20 -12.19
CA SER A 125 16.21 11.14 -11.30
C SER A 125 16.01 12.56 -11.83
N LEU A 126 15.38 13.42 -11.01
CA LEU A 126 15.22 14.85 -11.29
C LEU A 126 16.41 15.69 -10.86
N GLU A 127 17.40 15.10 -10.17
CA GLU A 127 18.65 15.77 -9.84
C GLU A 127 19.48 16.00 -11.12
N ASP A 128 19.53 15.00 -11.99
CA ASP A 128 20.24 15.02 -13.27
C ASP A 128 19.29 15.00 -14.49
N ASN A 129 17.98 15.03 -14.27
CA ASN A 129 16.93 14.92 -15.29
C ASN A 129 17.08 13.68 -16.20
N THR A 130 17.45 12.54 -15.62
CA THR A 130 17.63 11.28 -16.37
C THR A 130 16.51 10.28 -16.14
N LEU A 131 16.15 9.56 -17.20
CA LEU A 131 15.31 8.36 -17.16
C LEU A 131 16.11 7.19 -17.70
N ARG A 132 16.47 6.25 -16.82
CA ARG A 132 17.27 5.07 -17.17
C ARG A 132 16.39 3.82 -17.12
N SER A 133 16.63 2.87 -18.02
CA SER A 133 16.04 1.54 -17.93
C SER A 133 17.09 0.53 -17.49
N VAL A 134 16.78 -0.26 -16.47
CA VAL A 134 17.62 -1.36 -15.99
C VAL A 134 16.91 -2.68 -16.29
N THR A 135 17.61 -3.62 -16.91
CA THR A 135 17.07 -4.97 -17.11
C THR A 135 17.02 -5.72 -15.78
N THR A 136 15.83 -6.17 -15.39
CA THR A 136 15.62 -6.96 -14.18
C THR A 136 15.87 -8.44 -14.46
N ALA A 137 16.33 -9.18 -13.45
CA ALA A 137 16.59 -10.61 -13.54
C ALA A 137 15.82 -11.41 -12.50
N HIS A 138 15.48 -12.66 -12.84
CA HIS A 138 14.83 -13.58 -11.89
C HIS A 138 15.81 -13.95 -10.77
N ASN A 139 15.37 -13.76 -9.53
CA ASN A 139 16.08 -14.30 -8.38
C ASN A 139 15.68 -15.77 -8.20
N GLN A 140 16.62 -16.69 -8.42
CA GLN A 140 16.40 -18.14 -8.32
C GLN A 140 15.90 -18.57 -6.93
N LYS A 141 16.16 -17.80 -5.88
CA LYS A 141 15.73 -18.08 -4.50
C LYS A 141 14.50 -17.25 -4.08
N CYS A 142 13.82 -16.58 -5.02
CA CYS A 142 12.66 -15.74 -4.69
C CYS A 142 11.51 -16.58 -4.09
N PRO A 143 11.03 -16.27 -2.87
CA PRO A 143 9.95 -17.02 -2.23
C PRO A 143 8.62 -16.86 -3.00
N ALA A 144 8.29 -15.65 -3.45
CA ALA A 144 7.04 -15.38 -4.15
C ALA A 144 6.96 -16.11 -5.50
N CYS A 145 8.05 -16.13 -6.28
CA CYS A 145 8.10 -16.90 -7.53
C CYS A 145 8.03 -18.42 -7.31
N ARG A 146 8.35 -18.89 -6.09
CA ARG A 146 8.29 -20.31 -5.68
C ARG A 146 6.99 -20.66 -4.94
N GLY A 147 5.97 -19.83 -5.00
CA GLY A 147 4.64 -20.11 -4.42
C GLY A 147 4.53 -19.81 -2.92
N ARG A 148 5.53 -19.17 -2.31
CA ARG A 148 5.49 -18.76 -0.90
C ARG A 148 5.09 -17.29 -0.77
N TYR A 149 3.85 -17.06 -0.38
CA TYR A 149 3.21 -15.75 -0.28
C TYR A 149 3.04 -15.28 1.18
N ASP A 150 4.15 -14.91 1.82
CA ASP A 150 4.17 -14.56 3.25
C ASP A 150 3.42 -13.25 3.57
N TYR A 151 3.36 -12.31 2.63
CA TYR A 151 2.66 -11.04 2.82
C TYR A 151 1.16 -11.23 2.62
N LEU A 152 0.76 -11.99 1.58
CA LEU A 152 -0.64 -12.32 1.33
C LEU A 152 -1.26 -13.24 2.38
N SER A 153 -0.46 -14.09 3.03
CA SER A 153 -0.94 -14.93 4.13
C SER A 153 -1.02 -14.20 5.49
N GLY A 154 -0.59 -12.93 5.56
CA GLY A 154 -0.58 -12.16 6.80
C GLY A 154 0.56 -12.51 7.77
N LYS A 155 1.45 -13.46 7.44
CA LYS A 155 2.58 -13.85 8.30
C LYS A 155 3.54 -12.70 8.60
N LYS A 156 3.63 -11.73 7.68
CA LYS A 156 4.46 -10.53 7.81
C LYS A 156 3.67 -9.27 8.15
N GLU A 157 2.42 -9.40 8.59
CA GLU A 157 1.59 -8.24 8.92
C GLU A 157 2.28 -7.34 9.96
N PRO A 158 2.43 -6.04 9.68
CA PRO A 158 2.99 -5.11 10.64
C PRO A 158 1.99 -4.88 11.78
N LYS A 159 2.49 -4.84 13.03
CA LYS A 159 1.65 -4.55 14.21
C LYS A 159 1.03 -3.15 14.22
N ALA A 160 1.58 -2.24 13.40
CA ALA A 160 1.05 -0.91 13.16
C ALA A 160 1.51 -0.48 11.76
N ILE A 161 0.59 0.08 10.97
CA ILE A 161 0.88 0.69 9.67
C ILE A 161 0.88 2.19 9.89
N THR A 162 2.02 2.85 9.75
CA THR A 162 2.04 4.31 9.85
C THR A 162 1.66 4.93 8.51
N CYS A 163 0.71 5.87 8.49
CA CYS A 163 0.55 6.83 7.40
C CYS A 163 1.48 8.00 7.70
N GLN A 164 2.65 7.95 7.08
CA GLN A 164 3.84 8.59 7.60
C GLN A 164 3.90 10.11 7.32
N CYS A 165 3.05 10.64 6.43
CA CYS A 165 2.96 12.09 6.14
C CYS A 165 2.19 12.91 7.18
N SER A 166 1.46 12.28 8.12
CA SER A 166 0.43 12.99 8.91
C SER A 166 0.48 12.76 10.43
N GLY A 167 1.49 12.03 10.92
CA GLY A 167 1.52 11.56 12.32
C GLY A 167 0.37 10.61 12.64
N LEU A 168 -0.20 9.95 11.62
CA LEU A 168 -1.35 9.07 11.74
C LEU A 168 -0.87 7.61 11.77
N TYR A 169 -1.18 6.91 12.84
CA TYR A 169 -0.86 5.50 13.02
C TYR A 169 -2.12 4.67 12.84
N HIS A 170 -2.07 3.72 11.93
CA HIS A 170 -3.17 2.80 11.65
C HIS A 170 -2.89 1.49 12.37
N PHE A 171 -3.90 1.02 13.08
CA PHE A 171 -3.92 -0.26 13.76
C PHE A 171 -5.15 -1.02 13.29
N TYR A 172 -5.04 -2.35 13.37
CA TYR A 172 -6.17 -3.24 13.16
C TYR A 172 -6.39 -4.02 14.44
N GLN A 173 -7.60 -3.94 14.96
CA GLN A 173 -8.03 -4.72 16.12
C GLN A 173 -9.43 -5.30 15.85
N HIS A 174 -9.54 -6.58 16.11
CA HIS A 174 -10.72 -7.37 15.75
C HIS A 174 -11.76 -7.31 16.85
N GLY A 175 -13.03 -7.45 16.47
CA GLY A 175 -14.13 -7.52 17.44
C GLY A 175 -14.47 -6.18 18.08
N ILE A 176 -14.11 -5.05 17.45
CA ILE A 176 -14.54 -3.74 17.91
C ILE A 176 -16.02 -3.56 17.54
N GLU A 177 -16.87 -3.65 18.54
CA GLU A 177 -18.26 -3.20 18.44
C GLU A 177 -18.30 -1.68 18.61
N LEU A 178 -18.56 -0.96 17.52
CA LEU A 178 -18.52 0.52 17.50
C LEU A 178 -19.51 1.14 18.49
N GLU A 179 -20.69 0.54 18.68
CA GLU A 179 -21.69 1.06 19.62
C GLU A 179 -21.21 0.91 21.08
N ALA A 180 -20.64 -0.25 21.44
CA ALA A 180 -20.06 -0.45 22.77
C ALA A 180 -18.87 0.49 23.02
N LEU A 181 -18.01 0.69 22.01
CA LEU A 181 -16.91 1.64 22.10
C LEU A 181 -17.42 3.08 22.24
N LYS A 182 -18.48 3.45 21.53
CA LYS A 182 -19.11 4.77 21.63
C LYS A 182 -19.69 5.02 23.01
N GLU A 183 -20.40 4.06 23.62
CA GLU A 183 -20.91 4.19 24.99
C GLU A 183 -19.78 4.44 25.99
N LYS A 184 -18.72 3.64 25.91
CA LYS A 184 -17.53 3.78 26.77
C LYS A 184 -16.87 5.16 26.62
N LEU A 185 -16.71 5.64 25.38
CA LEU A 185 -16.03 6.91 25.11
C LEU A 185 -16.91 8.12 25.42
N SER A 186 -18.24 8.00 25.29
CA SER A 186 -19.18 9.07 25.63
C SER A 186 -19.16 9.42 27.12
N ALA A 187 -18.78 8.47 27.98
CA ALA A 187 -18.55 8.72 29.41
C ALA A 187 -17.29 9.56 29.69
N LEU A 188 -16.35 9.65 28.74
CA LEU A 188 -15.09 10.37 28.86
C LEU A 188 -15.08 11.73 28.16
N GLY A 189 -15.95 11.95 27.17
CA GLY A 189 -16.04 13.21 26.43
C GLY A 189 -16.91 13.13 25.17
N GLU A 190 -16.80 14.15 24.32
CA GLU A 190 -17.57 14.24 23.08
C GLU A 190 -17.09 13.20 22.05
N VAL A 191 -18.00 12.31 21.62
CA VAL A 191 -17.77 11.36 20.54
C VAL A 191 -18.50 11.85 19.28
N ARG A 192 -17.77 11.98 18.18
CA ARG A 192 -18.32 12.36 16.86
C ARG A 192 -18.37 11.14 15.95
N GLY A 193 -19.25 11.17 14.96
CA GLY A 193 -19.37 10.12 13.94
C GLY A 193 -20.74 9.45 13.92
N SER A 194 -20.96 8.66 12.88
CA SER A 194 -22.23 7.98 12.59
C SER A 194 -21.96 6.74 11.74
N HIS A 195 -22.76 5.69 11.91
CA HIS A 195 -22.84 4.48 11.06
C HIS A 195 -21.53 4.13 10.32
N GLY A 196 -20.69 3.30 10.97
CA GLY A 196 -19.49 2.74 10.35
C GLY A 196 -18.17 3.36 10.78
N TYR A 197 -18.18 4.50 11.49
CA TYR A 197 -17.01 5.06 12.15
C TYR A 197 -17.36 5.93 13.36
N LEU A 198 -16.39 6.12 14.25
CA LEU A 198 -16.43 7.03 15.38
C LEU A 198 -15.09 7.77 15.53
N ILE A 199 -15.15 8.99 16.03
CA ILE A 199 -14.01 9.87 16.28
C ILE A 199 -14.09 10.35 17.74
N PHE A 200 -13.00 10.18 18.47
CA PHE A 200 -12.87 10.63 19.84
C PHE A 200 -11.43 11.08 20.06
N ASP A 201 -11.24 12.32 20.54
CA ASP A 201 -9.91 12.90 20.79
C ASP A 201 -9.02 12.80 19.52
N ASN A 202 -7.90 12.07 19.61
CA ASN A 202 -6.98 11.84 18.51
C ASN A 202 -7.20 10.49 17.81
N ILE A 203 -8.30 9.79 18.08
CA ILE A 203 -8.61 8.47 17.54
C ILE A 203 -9.80 8.52 16.58
N SER A 204 -9.72 7.74 15.50
CA SER A 204 -10.86 7.39 14.65
C SER A 204 -10.94 5.87 14.51
N ALA A 205 -12.03 5.25 14.95
CA ALA A 205 -12.27 3.81 14.81
C ALA A 205 -13.34 3.55 13.76
N PHE A 206 -13.20 2.46 13.02
CA PHE A 206 -14.06 2.09 11.88
C PHE A 206 -14.64 0.68 12.09
N ALA A 207 -15.80 0.39 11.48
CA ALA A 207 -16.50 -0.88 11.64
C ALA A 207 -15.72 -2.09 11.11
N ASN A 208 -14.74 -1.87 10.23
CA ASN A 208 -13.83 -2.91 9.74
C ASN A 208 -12.68 -3.22 10.72
N GLY A 209 -12.69 -2.68 11.93
CA GLY A 209 -11.65 -2.87 12.95
C GLY A 209 -10.43 -1.98 12.77
N ARG A 210 -10.43 -1.08 11.77
CA ARG A 210 -9.38 -0.09 11.61
C ARG A 210 -9.47 0.96 12.71
N ILE A 211 -8.33 1.32 13.27
CA ILE A 211 -8.18 2.43 14.21
C ILE A 211 -7.05 3.33 13.74
N ASN A 212 -7.37 4.59 13.52
CA ASN A 212 -6.40 5.62 13.21
C ASN A 212 -6.13 6.44 14.48
N VAL A 213 -4.87 6.67 14.81
CA VAL A 213 -4.45 7.46 15.97
C VAL A 213 -3.48 8.52 15.51
N ARG A 214 -3.81 9.79 15.73
CA ARG A 214 -2.89 10.91 15.48
C ARG A 214 -1.98 11.08 16.70
N ALA A 215 -0.67 10.87 16.53
CA ALA A 215 0.30 10.98 17.62
C ALA A 215 1.67 11.41 17.10
N ALA A 216 2.55 11.91 17.99
CA ALA A 216 3.92 12.27 17.62
C ALA A 216 4.87 11.07 17.57
N SER A 217 4.49 9.95 18.19
CA SER A 217 5.29 8.71 18.18
C SER A 217 4.42 7.46 18.26
N LEU A 218 4.98 6.33 17.81
CA LEU A 218 4.31 5.03 17.89
C LEU A 218 4.01 4.63 19.35
N ALA A 219 4.86 5.03 20.30
CA ALA A 219 4.64 4.77 21.72
C ALA A 219 3.40 5.52 22.23
N GLN A 220 3.24 6.79 21.85
CA GLN A 220 2.04 7.57 22.16
C GLN A 220 0.80 6.99 21.49
N ALA A 221 0.91 6.56 20.23
CA ALA A 221 -0.20 5.95 19.51
C ALA A 221 -0.69 4.66 20.18
N LYS A 222 0.23 3.77 20.58
CA LYS A 222 -0.08 2.55 21.32
C LYS A 222 -0.69 2.83 22.69
N SER A 223 -0.20 3.86 23.39
CA SER A 223 -0.75 4.29 24.68
C SER A 223 -2.20 4.77 24.53
N ALA A 224 -2.51 5.53 23.47
CA ALA A 224 -3.87 5.98 23.20
C ALA A 224 -4.83 4.81 22.89
N ILE A 225 -4.39 3.79 22.12
CA ILE A 225 -5.19 2.57 21.91
C ILE A 225 -5.45 1.84 23.22
N ALA A 226 -4.42 1.60 24.02
CA ALA A 226 -4.56 0.90 25.29
C ALA A 226 -5.52 1.64 26.24
N LYS A 227 -5.46 2.98 26.25
CA LYS A 227 -6.32 3.83 27.07
C LYS A 227 -7.78 3.81 26.61
N TYR A 228 -8.03 4.02 25.32
CA TYR A 228 -9.37 4.32 24.82
C TYR A 228 -10.08 3.09 24.26
N VAL A 229 -9.39 2.26 23.49
CA VAL A 229 -9.98 1.06 22.88
C VAL A 229 -9.88 -0.15 23.82
N GLY A 230 -8.72 -0.35 24.46
CA GLY A 230 -8.43 -1.54 25.25
C GLY A 230 -7.59 -2.55 24.44
N ALA A 231 -6.89 -3.44 25.15
CA ALA A 231 -6.02 -4.47 24.53
C ALA A 231 -6.84 -5.64 23.96
#